data_AF-A0A2A5VMV7-F1
#
_entry.id   AF-A0A2A5VMV7-F1
#
_cell.length_a   1.000
_cell.length_b   1.000
_cell.length_c   1.000
_cell.angle_alpha   90.00
_cell.angle_beta   90.00
_cell.angle_gamma   90.00
#
_symmetry.space_group_name_H-M   'P 1'
#
loop_
_entity.id
_entity.type
_entity.pdbx_description
1 polymer ?
#
loop_
_entity_poly.entity_id
_entity_poly.type
_entity_poly.pdbx_seq_one_letter_code
_entity_poly.pdbx_strand_id
1 'polypeptide(L)'
;MEDNAMYKMPTIDLSAKSLLILSQLGVFAVFAYWAVEDGSGDNMDYVFLTMMAGAGLALFLSVPNARMGVSLGIPALMVVIGLAVGENEMMFWAVFMLIMIGPIAYMPAMAIGDPTLGLDDESRLQRLGILWIVFALFMMFMMSGLGSLAMEGELTEGEEEGEEFTIILDSTEQTIAQGGLAVGILGVLVFLLTAVMGRELGPMRPWHGGAMAAVALLISQYLWMIGEGAPDYPASDLLMIICFVGILTLTPCIAYDENRGSLDSEE
;
A
#
# COMPACT_ATOMS: atom_id res chain seq x y z
N MET A 1 -12.75 33.62 -6.28
CA MET A 1 -11.27 33.70 -6.32
C MET A 1 -10.75 32.36 -5.84
N GLU A 2 -10.68 31.36 -6.73
CA GLU A 2 -10.19 30.00 -6.40
C GLU A 2 -9.30 29.39 -7.50
N ASP A 3 -9.11 30.07 -8.64
CA ASP A 3 -8.50 29.46 -9.84
C ASP A 3 -6.96 29.39 -9.86
N ASN A 4 -6.25 29.62 -8.74
CA ASN A 4 -4.78 29.54 -8.69
C ASN A 4 -4.23 29.00 -7.35
N ALA A 5 -4.96 28.12 -6.67
CA ALA A 5 -4.42 27.48 -5.48
C ALA A 5 -3.35 26.44 -5.87
N MET A 6 -2.13 26.59 -5.33
CA MET A 6 -1.03 25.64 -5.57
C MET A 6 -1.22 24.28 -4.85
N TYR A 7 -2.23 24.18 -4.00
CA TYR A 7 -2.61 22.98 -3.26
C TYR A 7 -4.09 23.05 -2.83
N LYS A 8 -4.70 21.92 -2.50
CA LYS A 8 -6.06 21.80 -1.99
C LYS A 8 -6.09 21.00 -0.70
N MET A 9 -6.56 21.62 0.39
CA MET A 9 -6.71 20.91 1.66
C MET A 9 -7.86 19.90 1.56
N PRO A 10 -7.63 18.62 1.87
CA PRO A 10 -8.70 17.62 1.87
C PRO A 10 -9.64 17.88 3.04
N THR A 11 -10.93 17.63 2.84
CA THR A 11 -11.89 17.56 3.95
C THR A 11 -11.56 16.34 4.78
N ILE A 12 -11.39 16.51 6.09
CA ILE A 12 -11.18 15.40 7.03
C ILE A 12 -12.45 15.24 7.86
N ASP A 13 -13.27 14.29 7.43
CA ASP A 13 -14.41 13.75 8.17
C ASP A 13 -14.17 12.26 8.44
N LEU A 14 -14.95 11.59 9.29
CA LEU A 14 -14.82 10.15 9.51
C LEU A 14 -15.38 9.30 8.35
N SER A 15 -15.42 9.85 7.12
CA SER A 15 -15.89 9.13 5.94
C SER A 15 -14.83 8.17 5.40
N ALA A 16 -15.26 7.19 4.60
CA ALA A 16 -14.37 6.27 3.92
C ALA A 16 -13.32 7.00 3.05
N LYS A 17 -13.70 8.09 2.37
CA LYS A 17 -12.81 8.87 1.51
C LYS A 17 -11.68 9.52 2.32
N SER A 18 -12.03 10.18 3.42
CA SER A 18 -11.06 10.81 4.32
C SER A 18 -10.14 9.78 4.97
N LEU A 19 -10.67 8.64 5.41
CA LEU A 19 -9.87 7.54 5.95
C LEU A 19 -8.90 6.97 4.90
N LEU A 20 -9.31 6.83 3.64
CA LEU A 20 -8.42 6.35 2.57
C LEU A 20 -7.27 7.34 2.29
N ILE A 21 -7.57 8.65 2.29
CA ILE A 21 -6.55 9.70 2.14
C ILE A 21 -5.58 9.69 3.34
N LEU A 22 -6.09 9.50 4.56
CA LEU A 22 -5.27 9.39 5.76
C LEU A 22 -4.43 8.11 5.76
N SER A 23 -4.94 6.98 5.27
CA SER A 23 -4.17 5.76 5.09
C SER A 23 -3.03 5.97 4.09
N GLN A 24 -3.28 6.67 2.97
CA GLN A 24 -2.22 7.03 2.03
C GLN A 24 -1.14 7.89 2.71
N LEU A 25 -1.53 8.94 3.42
CA LEU A 25 -0.59 9.79 4.16
C LEU A 25 0.20 8.99 5.20
N GLY A 26 -0.48 8.10 5.93
CA GLY A 26 0.10 7.26 6.97
C GLY A 26 1.21 6.35 6.45
N VAL A 27 1.04 5.74 5.26
CA VAL A 27 2.12 4.97 4.62
C VAL A 27 3.38 5.83 4.45
N PHE A 28 3.24 7.02 3.84
CA PHE A 28 4.40 7.90 3.61
C PHE A 28 5.01 8.42 4.90
N ALA A 29 4.20 8.63 5.94
CA ALA A 29 4.68 8.99 7.26
C ALA A 29 5.53 7.86 7.89
N VAL A 30 5.11 6.60 7.73
CA VAL A 30 5.92 5.46 8.20
C VAL A 30 7.21 5.34 7.40
N PHE A 31 7.18 5.43 6.07
CA PHE A 31 8.42 5.44 5.27
C PHE A 31 9.37 6.56 5.66
N ALA A 32 8.84 7.75 5.98
CA ALA A 32 9.66 8.86 6.44
C ALA A 32 10.30 8.61 7.81
N TYR A 33 9.59 7.88 8.68
CA TYR A 33 10.08 7.51 10.01
C TYR A 33 11.13 6.40 9.93
N TRP A 34 10.88 5.34 9.15
CA TRP A 34 11.86 4.25 8.93
C TRP A 34 13.21 4.79 8.42
N ALA A 35 13.21 5.86 7.63
CA ALA A 35 14.45 6.49 7.16
C ALA A 35 15.37 7.00 8.28
N VAL A 36 14.90 7.16 9.52
CA VAL A 36 15.70 7.67 10.65
C VAL A 36 15.55 6.86 11.94
N GLU A 37 14.88 5.70 11.88
CA GLU A 37 14.52 4.90 13.06
C GLU A 37 15.75 4.39 13.82
N ASP A 38 16.79 3.94 13.10
CA ASP A 38 18.05 3.47 13.68
C ASP A 38 19.02 4.58 14.09
N GLY A 39 18.52 5.82 14.11
CA GLY A 39 19.30 7.03 14.29
C GLY A 39 19.87 7.51 12.95
N SER A 40 19.78 8.81 12.69
CA SER A 40 20.32 9.41 11.47
C SER A 40 21.85 9.30 11.46
N GLY A 41 22.38 8.26 10.80
CA GLY A 41 23.80 8.00 10.68
C GLY A 41 24.44 8.92 9.64
N ASP A 42 23.70 9.24 8.58
CA ASP A 42 24.19 10.03 7.44
C ASP A 42 23.19 11.08 6.91
N ASN A 43 23.68 12.03 6.13
CA ASN A 43 22.85 13.06 5.49
C ASN A 43 21.78 12.46 4.56
N MET A 44 22.00 11.24 4.08
CA MET A 44 21.08 10.52 3.19
C MET A 44 19.76 10.16 3.88
N ASP A 45 19.81 9.81 5.15
CA ASP A 45 18.64 9.49 5.99
C ASP A 45 17.65 10.66 6.03
N TYR A 46 18.20 11.87 6.22
CA TYR A 46 17.42 13.11 6.21
C TYR A 46 16.83 13.45 4.83
N VAL A 47 17.54 13.10 3.75
CA VAL A 47 17.04 13.27 2.38
C VAL A 47 15.85 12.33 2.15
N PHE A 48 15.97 11.06 2.55
CA PHE A 48 14.88 10.09 2.44
C PHE A 48 13.67 10.48 3.30
N LEU A 49 13.88 10.89 4.56
CA LEU A 49 12.83 11.41 5.43
C LEU A 49 12.09 12.56 4.78
N THR A 50 12.82 13.56 4.30
CA THR A 50 12.22 14.77 3.70
C THR A 50 11.49 14.43 2.40
N MET A 51 12.04 13.52 1.60
CA MET A 51 11.42 13.05 0.37
C MET A 51 10.10 12.32 0.64
N MET A 52 10.07 11.39 1.59
CA MET A 52 8.86 10.61 1.91
C MET A 52 7.79 11.47 2.59
N ALA A 53 8.17 12.29 3.57
CA ALA A 53 7.24 13.21 4.23
C ALA A 53 6.68 14.24 3.23
N GLY A 54 7.55 14.79 2.37
CA GLY A 54 7.16 15.72 1.32
C GLY A 54 6.23 15.09 0.30
N ALA A 55 6.49 13.84 -0.10
CA ALA A 55 5.63 13.08 -1.00
C ALA A 55 4.24 12.83 -0.41
N GLY A 56 4.17 12.37 0.83
CA GLY A 56 2.92 12.15 1.55
C GLY A 56 2.10 13.43 1.67
N LEU A 57 2.73 14.54 2.07
CA LEU A 57 2.08 15.85 2.16
C LEU A 57 1.64 16.39 0.81
N ALA A 58 2.44 16.23 -0.25
CA ALA A 58 2.09 16.68 -1.59
C ALA A 58 0.86 15.94 -2.13
N LEU A 59 0.76 14.62 -1.88
CA LEU A 59 -0.42 13.83 -2.23
C LEU A 59 -1.63 14.21 -1.38
N PHE A 60 -1.45 14.33 -0.06
CA PHE A 60 -2.50 14.72 0.88
C PHE A 60 -3.12 16.07 0.52
N LEU A 61 -2.27 17.06 0.21
CA LEU A 61 -2.67 18.40 -0.20
C LEU A 61 -3.02 18.49 -1.70
N SER A 62 -3.12 17.36 -2.41
CA SER A 62 -3.50 17.30 -3.83
C SER A 62 -2.71 18.27 -4.71
N VAL A 63 -1.39 18.39 -4.48
CA VAL A 63 -0.50 19.27 -5.24
C VAL A 63 -0.50 18.83 -6.72
N PRO A 64 -0.58 19.75 -7.69
CA PRO A 64 -0.57 19.41 -9.11
C PRO A 64 0.63 18.53 -9.48
N ASN A 65 0.38 17.46 -10.25
CA ASN A 65 1.39 16.50 -10.70
C ASN A 65 2.12 15.72 -9.58
N ALA A 66 1.69 15.83 -8.31
CA ALA A 66 2.34 15.14 -7.19
C ALA A 66 2.44 13.64 -7.41
N ARG A 67 1.41 12.99 -7.96
CA ARG A 67 1.42 11.53 -8.20
C ARG A 67 2.56 11.09 -9.11
N MET A 68 2.77 11.79 -10.21
CA MET A 68 3.87 11.51 -11.13
C MET A 68 5.22 11.80 -10.47
N GLY A 69 5.33 12.92 -9.74
CA GLY A 69 6.54 13.27 -8.99
C GLY A 69 6.89 12.24 -7.91
N VAL A 70 5.88 11.72 -7.22
CA VAL A 70 6.06 10.73 -6.15
C VAL A 70 6.36 9.34 -6.72
N SER A 71 5.58 8.87 -7.70
CA SER A 71 5.77 7.52 -8.23
C SER A 71 7.01 7.37 -9.11
N LEU A 72 7.39 8.40 -9.88
CA LEU A 72 8.54 8.34 -10.78
C LEU A 72 9.74 9.12 -10.25
N GLY A 73 9.51 10.25 -9.59
CA GLY A 73 10.59 11.11 -9.10
C GLY A 73 11.34 10.50 -7.92
N ILE A 74 10.68 9.78 -7.02
CA ILE A 74 11.36 9.07 -5.91
C ILE A 74 12.31 7.99 -6.46
N PRO A 75 11.85 7.00 -7.26
CA PRO A 75 12.76 6.03 -7.87
C PRO A 75 13.86 6.68 -8.72
N ALA A 76 13.53 7.71 -9.52
CA ALA A 76 14.53 8.38 -10.34
C ALA A 76 15.62 9.05 -9.49
N LEU A 77 15.25 9.69 -8.38
CA LEU A 77 16.22 10.29 -7.47
C LEU A 77 17.09 9.21 -6.81
N MET A 78 16.50 8.10 -6.35
CA MET A 78 17.24 6.97 -5.81
C MET A 78 18.27 6.42 -6.81
N VAL A 79 17.90 6.29 -8.09
CA VAL A 79 18.84 5.87 -9.13
C VAL A 79 19.97 6.88 -9.33
N VAL A 80 19.65 8.18 -9.37
CA VAL A 80 20.66 9.24 -9.53
C VAL A 80 21.65 9.25 -8.36
N ILE A 81 21.15 9.08 -7.14
CA ILE A 81 21.99 9.04 -5.93
C ILE A 81 22.82 7.76 -5.90
N GLY A 82 22.21 6.60 -6.14
CA GLY A 82 22.93 5.32 -6.24
C GLY A 82 24.07 5.37 -7.26
N LEU A 83 23.84 5.98 -8.43
CA LEU A 83 24.90 6.20 -9.42
C LEU A 83 26.00 7.17 -8.95
N ALA A 84 25.63 8.20 -8.19
CA ALA A 84 26.57 9.21 -7.70
C ALA A 84 27.48 8.67 -6.58
N VAL A 85 26.94 7.79 -5.72
CA VAL A 85 27.65 7.19 -4.58
C VAL A 85 28.31 5.85 -4.97
N GLY A 86 27.86 5.22 -6.06
CA GLY A 86 28.37 3.93 -6.54
C GLY A 86 27.65 2.71 -5.94
N GLU A 87 26.48 2.92 -5.34
CA GLU A 87 25.67 1.89 -4.69
C GLU A 87 24.65 1.31 -5.68
N ASN A 88 24.98 0.14 -6.24
CA ASN A 88 24.09 -0.54 -7.19
C ASN A 88 22.81 -1.07 -6.54
N GLU A 89 22.85 -1.36 -5.23
CA GLU A 89 21.71 -1.84 -4.47
C GLU A 89 20.58 -0.80 -4.41
N MET A 90 20.92 0.48 -4.20
CA MET A 90 19.95 1.58 -4.20
C MET A 90 19.18 1.67 -5.54
N MET A 91 19.82 1.31 -6.66
CA MET A 91 19.16 1.25 -7.97
C MET A 91 18.18 0.07 -8.08
N PHE A 92 18.47 -1.06 -7.44
CA PHE A 92 17.53 -2.19 -7.36
C PHE A 92 16.32 -1.83 -6.48
N TRP A 93 16.57 -1.23 -5.32
CA TRP A 93 15.55 -0.71 -4.41
C TRP A 93 14.65 0.34 -5.07
N ALA A 94 15.16 1.14 -6.01
CA ALA A 94 14.34 2.09 -6.77
C ALA A 94 13.22 1.40 -7.58
N VAL A 95 13.49 0.21 -8.14
CA VAL A 95 12.47 -0.56 -8.89
C VAL A 95 11.40 -1.09 -7.93
N PHE A 96 11.82 -1.58 -6.76
CA PHE A 96 10.89 -1.99 -5.71
C PHE A 96 10.01 -0.81 -5.27
N MET A 97 10.60 0.36 -5.03
CA MET A 97 9.87 1.56 -4.63
C MET A 97 8.89 2.04 -5.70
N LEU A 98 9.20 1.87 -6.99
CA LEU A 98 8.24 2.12 -8.06
C LEU A 98 7.00 1.23 -7.95
N ILE A 99 7.19 -0.07 -7.70
CA ILE A 99 6.11 -1.06 -7.58
C ILE A 99 5.29 -0.84 -6.31
N MET A 100 5.92 -0.38 -5.23
CA MET A 100 5.26 -0.06 -3.97
C MET A 100 4.49 1.27 -4.04
N ILE A 101 5.19 2.35 -4.38
CA ILE A 101 4.67 3.73 -4.30
C ILE A 101 3.66 4.02 -5.41
N GLY A 102 3.84 3.43 -6.61
CA GLY A 102 2.94 3.64 -7.74
C GLY A 102 1.46 3.34 -7.39
N PRO A 103 1.13 2.11 -6.97
CA PRO A 103 -0.21 1.77 -6.50
C PRO A 103 -0.72 2.69 -5.39
N ILE A 104 0.11 2.98 -4.39
CA ILE A 104 -0.27 3.80 -3.24
C ILE A 104 -0.59 5.24 -3.65
N ALA A 105 0.15 5.80 -4.61
CA ALA A 105 -0.10 7.15 -5.14
C ALA A 105 -1.36 7.24 -6.00
N TYR A 106 -1.68 6.20 -6.78
CA TYR A 106 -2.74 6.24 -7.80
C TYR A 106 -4.06 5.57 -7.39
N MET A 107 -4.06 4.50 -6.60
CA MET A 107 -5.30 3.78 -6.23
C MET A 107 -6.30 4.67 -5.49
N PRO A 108 -5.91 5.46 -4.46
CA PRO A 108 -6.85 6.36 -3.78
C PRO A 108 -7.52 7.37 -4.73
N ALA A 109 -6.74 7.94 -5.66
CA ALA A 109 -7.23 8.91 -6.63
C ALA A 109 -8.19 8.28 -7.64
N MET A 110 -7.87 7.08 -8.13
CA MET A 110 -8.74 6.33 -9.02
C MET A 110 -10.03 5.88 -8.31
N ALA A 111 -9.96 5.51 -7.04
CA ALA A 111 -11.14 5.17 -6.26
C ALA A 111 -12.04 6.38 -6.03
N ILE A 112 -11.48 7.56 -5.73
CA ILE A 112 -12.26 8.78 -5.47
C ILE A 112 -12.75 9.45 -6.77
N GLY A 113 -12.21 9.05 -7.93
CA GLY A 113 -12.61 9.61 -9.21
C GLY A 113 -11.99 10.96 -9.48
N ASP A 114 -10.73 11.15 -9.09
CA ASP A 114 -10.02 12.42 -9.24
C ASP A 114 -9.91 12.82 -10.73
N PRO A 115 -10.47 13.98 -11.13
CA PRO A 115 -10.49 14.42 -12.54
C PRO A 115 -9.10 14.73 -13.09
N THR A 116 -8.10 15.00 -12.22
CA THR A 116 -6.71 15.27 -12.65
C THR A 116 -6.04 14.08 -13.33
N LEU A 117 -6.61 12.88 -13.19
CA LEU A 117 -6.13 11.69 -13.89
C LEU A 117 -6.47 11.69 -15.39
N GLY A 118 -7.45 12.50 -15.82
CA GLY A 118 -7.88 12.56 -17.22
C GLY A 118 -8.40 11.22 -17.76
N LEU A 119 -8.96 10.37 -16.88
CA LEU A 119 -9.54 9.08 -17.23
C LEU A 119 -11.06 9.16 -17.14
N ASP A 120 -11.74 8.57 -18.12
CA ASP A 120 -13.16 8.26 -18.02
C ASP A 120 -13.40 7.16 -16.97
N ASP A 121 -14.65 7.01 -16.51
CA ASP A 121 -14.99 6.07 -15.43
C ASP A 121 -14.67 4.61 -15.78
N GLU A 122 -14.89 4.19 -17.02
CA GLU A 122 -14.65 2.82 -17.47
C GLU A 122 -13.15 2.51 -17.45
N SER A 123 -12.35 3.35 -18.09
CA SER A 123 -10.89 3.24 -18.09
C SER A 123 -10.31 3.32 -16.68
N ARG A 124 -10.84 4.20 -15.83
CA ARG A 124 -10.39 4.38 -14.44
C ARG A 124 -10.63 3.11 -13.63
N LEU A 125 -11.84 2.56 -13.68
CA LEU A 125 -12.20 1.36 -12.90
C LEU A 125 -11.48 0.11 -13.41
N GLN A 126 -11.28 -0.03 -14.73
CA GLN A 126 -10.52 -1.13 -15.29
C GLN A 126 -9.05 -1.10 -14.82
N ARG A 127 -8.40 0.07 -14.92
CA ARG A 127 -7.00 0.24 -14.49
C ARG A 127 -6.85 0.09 -12.98
N LEU A 128 -7.80 0.62 -12.21
CA LEU A 128 -7.84 0.45 -10.76
C LEU A 128 -7.90 -1.03 -10.38
N GLY A 129 -8.77 -1.80 -11.03
CA GLY A 129 -8.92 -3.23 -10.73
C GLY A 129 -7.64 -4.01 -10.97
N ILE A 130 -6.95 -3.76 -12.09
CA ILE A 130 -5.65 -4.39 -12.38
C ILE A 130 -4.61 -3.98 -11.34
N LEU A 131 -4.50 -2.67 -11.06
CA LEU A 131 -3.51 -2.14 -10.13
C LEU A 131 -3.73 -2.68 -8.71
N TRP A 132 -4.98 -2.79 -8.28
CA TRP A 132 -5.35 -3.33 -6.98
C TRP A 132 -4.96 -4.81 -6.85
N ILE A 133 -5.20 -5.63 -7.89
CA ILE A 133 -4.81 -7.06 -7.88
C ILE A 133 -3.30 -7.20 -7.78
N VAL A 134 -2.54 -6.46 -8.60
CA VAL A 134 -1.08 -6.49 -8.57
C VAL A 134 -0.57 -6.08 -7.20
N PHE A 135 -1.11 -5.00 -6.64
CA PHE A 135 -0.73 -4.52 -5.31
C PHE A 135 -1.07 -5.53 -4.22
N ALA A 136 -2.28 -6.10 -4.21
CA ALA A 136 -2.69 -7.08 -3.20
C ALA A 136 -1.81 -8.34 -3.23
N LEU A 137 -1.48 -8.85 -4.42
CA LEU A 137 -0.57 -9.99 -4.56
C LEU A 137 0.85 -9.65 -4.14
N PHE A 138 1.35 -8.48 -4.55
CA PHE A 138 2.66 -7.98 -4.12
C PHE A 138 2.74 -7.86 -2.59
N MET A 139 1.73 -7.26 -1.97
CA MET A 139 1.67 -7.13 -0.51
C MET A 139 1.66 -8.48 0.21
N MET A 140 0.92 -9.46 -0.32
CA MET A 140 0.74 -10.76 0.33
C MET A 140 1.93 -11.71 0.18
N PHE A 141 2.57 -11.71 -1.00
CA PHE A 141 3.65 -12.66 -1.29
C PHE A 141 5.04 -12.07 -1.11
N MET A 142 5.23 -10.80 -1.47
CA MET A 142 6.54 -10.16 -1.40
C MET A 142 6.72 -9.40 -0.10
N MET A 143 5.73 -8.60 0.32
CA MET A 143 5.91 -7.72 1.48
C MET A 143 5.68 -8.40 2.82
N SER A 144 4.70 -9.30 2.92
CA SER A 144 4.33 -9.86 4.21
C SER A 144 5.00 -11.21 4.51
N GLY A 145 5.61 -11.85 3.51
CA GLY A 145 6.21 -13.19 3.65
C GLY A 145 5.20 -14.31 3.92
N LEU A 146 3.88 -14.06 3.80
CA LEU A 146 2.83 -15.00 4.19
C LEU A 146 2.89 -16.32 3.40
N GLY A 147 3.37 -16.27 2.15
CA GLY A 147 3.59 -17.44 1.32
C GLY A 147 4.59 -18.42 1.96
N SER A 148 5.77 -17.94 2.34
CA SER A 148 6.82 -18.77 2.95
C SER A 148 6.38 -19.28 4.32
N LEU A 149 5.81 -18.41 5.16
CA LEU A 149 5.25 -18.79 6.46
C LEU A 149 4.18 -19.89 6.34
N ALA A 150 3.32 -19.83 5.34
CA ALA A 150 2.27 -20.84 5.13
C ALA A 150 2.79 -22.17 4.58
N MET A 151 3.78 -22.12 3.68
CA MET A 151 4.24 -23.29 2.93
C MET A 151 5.40 -24.01 3.61
N GLU A 152 6.35 -23.25 4.13
CA GLU A 152 7.61 -23.73 4.70
C GLU A 152 7.56 -23.68 6.22
N GLY A 153 6.72 -22.81 6.80
CA GLY A 153 6.67 -22.61 8.25
C GLY A 153 7.84 -21.77 8.75
N GLU A 154 8.66 -21.25 7.85
CA GLU A 154 9.79 -20.40 8.15
C GLU A 154 9.85 -19.24 7.15
N LEU A 155 10.38 -18.11 7.62
CA LEU A 155 10.69 -16.95 6.79
C LEU A 155 12.04 -16.42 7.27
N THR A 156 13.02 -16.43 6.38
CA THR A 156 14.34 -15.85 6.66
C THR A 156 14.43 -14.49 5.99
N GLU A 157 14.72 -13.47 6.79
CA GLU A 157 14.97 -12.12 6.32
C GLU A 157 16.33 -11.63 6.82
N GLY A 158 16.97 -10.79 6.01
CA GLY A 158 18.23 -10.17 6.35
C GLY A 158 18.43 -8.92 5.51
N GLU A 159 19.06 -7.92 6.10
CA GLU A 159 19.62 -6.79 5.38
C GLU A 159 21.11 -7.06 5.11
N GLU A 160 21.66 -6.50 4.02
CA GLU A 160 23.05 -6.74 3.60
C GLU A 160 24.09 -6.29 4.66
N GLU A 161 23.69 -5.43 5.60
CA GLU A 161 24.48 -4.99 6.76
C GLU A 161 23.87 -5.36 8.14
N GLY A 162 22.75 -6.11 8.18
CA GLY A 162 22.02 -6.49 9.40
C GLY A 162 22.25 -7.94 9.85
N GLU A 163 21.80 -8.27 11.07
CA GLU A 163 21.72 -9.67 11.49
C GLU A 163 20.55 -10.35 10.78
N GLU A 164 20.86 -11.38 9.99
CA GLU A 164 19.87 -12.29 9.41
C GLU A 164 19.07 -12.94 10.55
N PHE A 165 17.74 -12.87 10.47
CA PHE A 165 16.85 -13.53 11.40
C PHE A 165 15.90 -14.46 10.65
N THR A 166 15.54 -15.55 11.32
CA THR A 166 14.59 -16.52 10.80
C THR A 166 13.41 -16.59 11.76
N ILE A 167 12.22 -16.27 11.24
CA ILE A 167 10.96 -16.53 11.92
C ILE A 167 10.61 -17.98 11.67
N ILE A 168 10.37 -18.74 12.75
CA ILE A 168 9.95 -20.14 12.71
C ILE A 168 8.58 -20.25 13.36
N LEU A 169 7.65 -20.88 12.66
CA LEU A 169 6.29 -21.11 13.11
C LEU A 169 6.12 -22.53 13.64
N ASP A 170 5.40 -22.66 14.75
CA ASP A 170 4.91 -23.96 15.19
C ASP A 170 3.78 -24.48 14.26
N SER A 171 3.34 -25.73 14.48
CA SER A 171 2.28 -26.33 13.65
C SER A 171 0.94 -25.58 13.68
N THR A 172 0.62 -24.92 14.80
CA THR A 172 -0.61 -24.13 14.95
C THR A 172 -0.49 -22.82 14.20
N GLU A 173 0.63 -22.13 14.37
CA GLU A 173 0.96 -20.88 13.69
C GLU A 173 1.06 -21.06 12.18
N GLN A 174 1.68 -22.14 11.70
CA GLN A 174 1.72 -22.47 10.28
C GLN A 174 0.31 -22.76 9.73
N THR A 175 -0.56 -23.40 10.52
CA THR A 175 -1.97 -23.61 10.13
C THR A 175 -2.72 -22.26 10.03
N ILE A 176 -2.43 -21.32 10.93
CA ILE A 176 -2.97 -19.94 10.87
C ILE A 176 -2.46 -19.25 9.61
N ALA A 177 -1.16 -19.37 9.28
CA ALA A 177 -0.57 -18.81 8.08
C ALA A 177 -1.24 -19.35 6.80
N GLN A 178 -1.48 -20.66 6.72
CA GLN A 178 -2.22 -21.30 5.62
C GLN A 178 -3.66 -20.78 5.51
N GLY A 179 -4.33 -20.61 6.65
CA GLY A 179 -5.66 -19.99 6.69
C GLY A 179 -5.63 -18.54 6.19
N GLY A 180 -4.65 -17.75 6.61
CA GLY A 180 -4.43 -16.39 6.14
C GLY A 180 -4.19 -16.32 4.64
N LEU A 181 -3.31 -17.18 4.12
CA LEU A 181 -3.01 -17.26 2.69
C LEU A 181 -4.26 -17.63 1.88
N ALA A 182 -5.03 -18.62 2.34
CA ALA A 182 -6.27 -19.02 1.68
C ALA A 182 -7.30 -17.89 1.65
N VAL A 183 -7.49 -17.17 2.76
CA VAL A 183 -8.38 -16.01 2.83
C VAL A 183 -7.90 -14.90 1.89
N GLY A 184 -6.60 -14.63 1.84
CA GLY A 184 -6.00 -13.64 0.94
C GLY A 184 -6.25 -13.97 -0.53
N ILE A 185 -5.94 -15.20 -0.96
CA ILE A 185 -6.15 -15.65 -2.34
C ILE A 185 -7.64 -15.58 -2.71
N LEU A 186 -8.52 -16.05 -1.82
CA LEU A 186 -9.97 -15.94 -2.03
C LEU A 186 -10.41 -14.47 -2.13
N GLY A 187 -9.82 -13.57 -1.35
CA GLY A 187 -10.07 -12.13 -1.43
C GLY A 187 -9.76 -11.55 -2.80
N VAL A 188 -8.57 -11.88 -3.34
CA VAL A 188 -8.17 -11.48 -4.70
C VAL A 188 -9.11 -12.06 -5.76
N LEU A 189 -9.51 -13.33 -5.63
CA LEU A 189 -10.45 -13.96 -6.57
C LEU A 189 -11.85 -13.34 -6.51
N VAL A 190 -12.37 -13.04 -5.31
CA VAL A 190 -13.64 -12.34 -5.12
C VAL A 190 -13.57 -10.97 -5.80
N PHE A 191 -12.49 -10.21 -5.57
CA PHE A 191 -12.32 -8.89 -6.19
C PHE A 191 -12.23 -9.01 -7.72
N LEU A 192 -11.43 -9.92 -8.25
CA LEU A 192 -11.31 -10.16 -9.69
C LEU A 192 -12.67 -10.46 -10.33
N LEU A 193 -13.43 -11.40 -9.75
CA LEU A 193 -14.73 -11.81 -10.29
C LEU A 193 -15.74 -10.66 -10.24
N THR A 194 -15.82 -9.93 -9.12
CA THR A 194 -16.85 -8.91 -8.91
C THR A 194 -16.50 -7.56 -9.53
N ALA A 195 -15.26 -7.10 -9.39
CA ALA A 195 -14.83 -5.75 -9.78
C ALA A 195 -14.30 -5.66 -11.21
N VAL A 196 -13.53 -6.66 -11.65
CA VAL A 196 -12.86 -6.64 -12.96
C VAL A 196 -13.69 -7.37 -14.01
N MET A 197 -14.28 -8.52 -13.66
CA MET A 197 -15.09 -9.32 -14.59
C MET A 197 -16.58 -8.98 -14.55
N GLY A 198 -17.03 -8.15 -13.61
CA GLY A 198 -18.43 -7.74 -13.45
C GLY A 198 -19.39 -8.91 -13.19
N ARG A 199 -18.91 -9.99 -12.56
CA ARG A 199 -19.72 -11.17 -12.24
C ARG A 199 -20.33 -11.04 -10.85
N GLU A 200 -21.62 -11.36 -10.77
CA GLU A 200 -22.31 -11.51 -9.49
C GLU A 200 -21.85 -12.79 -8.78
N LEU A 201 -21.49 -12.67 -7.51
CA LEU A 201 -21.09 -13.78 -6.65
C LEU A 201 -21.92 -13.77 -5.37
N GLY A 202 -23.22 -14.08 -5.52
CA GLY A 202 -24.18 -13.96 -4.43
C GLY A 202 -24.21 -12.52 -3.88
N PRO A 203 -24.18 -12.31 -2.55
CA PRO A 203 -24.17 -10.97 -1.96
C PRO A 203 -22.77 -10.31 -1.96
N MET A 204 -21.74 -10.98 -2.48
CA MET A 204 -20.36 -10.49 -2.41
C MET A 204 -20.17 -9.28 -3.33
N ARG A 205 -19.60 -8.23 -2.75
CA ARG A 205 -19.18 -6.99 -3.42
C ARG A 205 -17.64 -6.89 -3.46
N PRO A 206 -17.06 -6.09 -4.36
CA PRO A 206 -15.60 -5.89 -4.46
C PRO A 206 -14.90 -5.63 -3.13
N TRP A 207 -15.50 -4.83 -2.25
CA TRP A 207 -14.91 -4.50 -0.95
C TRP A 207 -14.74 -5.71 -0.03
N HIS A 208 -15.54 -6.77 -0.17
CA HIS A 208 -15.36 -8.01 0.60
C HIS A 208 -14.04 -8.68 0.22
N GLY A 209 -13.70 -8.67 -1.08
CA GLY A 209 -12.40 -9.14 -1.55
C GLY A 209 -11.26 -8.31 -0.95
N GLY A 210 -11.45 -6.99 -0.87
CA GLY A 210 -10.54 -6.08 -0.19
C GLY A 210 -10.34 -6.39 1.28
N ALA A 211 -11.43 -6.58 2.02
CA ALA A 211 -11.40 -6.93 3.44
C ALA A 211 -10.71 -8.27 3.69
N MET A 212 -10.94 -9.28 2.84
CA MET A 212 -10.28 -10.58 2.94
C MET A 212 -8.76 -10.48 2.70
N ALA A 213 -8.32 -9.72 1.68
CA ALA A 213 -6.90 -9.47 1.46
C ALA A 213 -6.26 -8.71 2.64
N ALA A 214 -6.96 -7.73 3.21
CA ALA A 214 -6.51 -7.01 4.40
C ALA A 214 -6.40 -7.91 5.64
N VAL A 215 -7.35 -8.84 5.84
CA VAL A 215 -7.28 -9.85 6.91
C VAL A 215 -6.06 -10.75 6.75
N ALA A 216 -5.70 -11.13 5.52
CA ALA A 216 -4.49 -11.90 5.28
C ALA A 216 -3.23 -11.13 5.72
N LEU A 217 -3.15 -9.82 5.45
CA LEU A 217 -2.03 -9.00 5.93
C LEU A 217 -2.01 -8.88 7.46
N LEU A 218 -3.17 -8.76 8.11
CA LEU A 218 -3.25 -8.74 9.58
C LEU A 218 -2.82 -10.08 10.20
N ILE A 219 -3.16 -11.20 9.55
CA ILE A 219 -2.70 -12.53 9.99
C ILE A 219 -1.18 -12.64 9.82
N SER A 220 -0.65 -12.20 8.68
CA SER A 220 0.80 -12.13 8.46
C SER A 220 1.46 -11.31 9.56
N GLN A 221 0.92 -10.12 9.84
CA GLN A 221 1.46 -9.24 10.85
C GLN A 221 1.39 -9.83 12.26
N TYR A 222 0.31 -10.55 12.57
CA TYR A 222 0.20 -11.28 13.82
C TYR A 222 1.32 -12.31 13.98
N LEU A 223 1.59 -13.10 12.94
CA LEU A 223 2.65 -14.12 12.96
C LEU A 223 4.04 -13.50 13.12
N TRP A 224 4.28 -12.35 12.49
CA TRP A 224 5.48 -11.54 12.68
C TRP A 224 5.69 -11.06 14.13
N MET A 225 4.64 -10.99 14.95
CA MET A 225 4.75 -10.59 16.36
C MET A 225 4.94 -11.77 17.32
N ILE A 226 4.60 -12.99 16.90
CA ILE A 226 4.56 -14.15 17.82
C ILE A 226 5.52 -15.28 17.44
N GLY A 227 5.95 -15.34 16.18
CA GLY A 227 6.80 -16.42 15.68
C GLY A 227 8.15 -16.44 16.39
N GLU A 228 8.71 -17.64 16.58
CA GLU A 228 10.01 -17.80 17.20
C GLU A 228 11.09 -17.14 16.32
N GLY A 229 11.98 -16.35 16.91
CA GLY A 229 13.04 -15.64 16.19
C GLY A 229 12.59 -14.31 15.55
N ALA A 230 11.33 -13.91 15.70
CA ALA A 230 10.88 -12.59 15.27
C ALA A 230 11.58 -11.46 16.07
N PRO A 231 11.96 -10.35 15.40
CA PRO A 231 12.59 -9.21 16.06
C PRO A 231 11.63 -8.46 16.99
N ASP A 232 12.19 -7.65 17.88
CA ASP A 232 11.39 -6.73 18.70
C ASP A 232 10.61 -5.76 17.81
N TYR A 233 9.31 -5.69 18.06
CA TYR A 233 8.38 -5.12 17.10
C TYR A 233 8.16 -3.61 17.27
N PRO A 234 8.48 -2.77 16.26
CA PRO A 234 8.29 -1.33 16.36
C PRO A 234 6.83 -0.93 16.05
N ALA A 235 6.32 0.09 16.74
CA ALA A 235 4.94 0.55 16.58
C ALA A 235 4.63 1.10 15.17
N SER A 236 5.67 1.53 14.44
CA SER A 236 5.62 1.99 13.05
C SER A 236 5.08 0.93 12.11
N ASP A 237 5.46 -0.33 12.29
CA ASP A 237 5.05 -1.44 11.43
C ASP A 237 3.56 -1.74 11.58
N LEU A 238 3.02 -1.64 12.80
CA LEU A 238 1.58 -1.75 13.05
C LEU A 238 0.81 -0.64 12.34
N LEU A 239 1.34 0.59 12.38
CA LEU A 239 0.74 1.71 11.67
C LEU A 239 0.77 1.47 10.14
N MET A 240 1.88 0.95 9.61
CA MET A 240 2.01 0.60 8.19
C MET A 240 0.94 -0.39 7.76
N ILE A 241 0.77 -1.50 8.50
CA ILE A 241 -0.24 -2.51 8.19
C ILE A 241 -1.65 -1.93 8.28
N ILE A 242 -1.97 -1.12 9.29
CA ILE A 242 -3.28 -0.46 9.39
C ILE A 242 -3.53 0.44 8.18
N CYS A 243 -2.51 1.14 7.69
CA CYS A 243 -2.61 1.95 6.49
C CYS A 243 -2.86 1.09 5.24
N PHE A 244 -2.16 -0.04 5.09
CA PHE A 244 -2.41 -0.97 3.99
C PHE A 244 -3.79 -1.62 4.05
N VAL A 245 -4.29 -1.96 5.24
CA VAL A 245 -5.67 -2.42 5.46
C VAL A 245 -6.67 -1.39 4.95
N GLY A 246 -6.45 -0.11 5.28
CA GLY A 246 -7.24 1.00 4.79
C GLY A 246 -7.19 1.11 3.26
N ILE A 247 -6.01 1.06 2.66
CA ILE A 247 -5.86 1.11 1.20
C ILE A 247 -6.55 -0.08 0.52
N LEU A 248 -6.31 -1.31 0.96
CA LEU A 248 -6.86 -2.51 0.34
C LEU A 248 -8.38 -2.61 0.48
N THR A 249 -8.96 -2.13 1.58
CA THR A 249 -10.39 -2.26 1.86
C THR A 249 -11.19 -1.06 1.38
N LEU A 250 -10.72 0.17 1.64
CA LEU A 250 -11.48 1.38 1.32
C LEU A 250 -11.45 1.71 -0.17
N THR A 251 -10.36 1.39 -0.87
CA THR A 251 -10.25 1.58 -2.33
C THR A 251 -11.41 0.91 -3.08
N PRO A 252 -11.63 -0.41 -2.94
CA PRO A 252 -12.76 -1.07 -3.59
C PRO A 252 -14.12 -0.67 -3.00
N CYS A 253 -14.17 -0.32 -1.70
CA CYS A 253 -15.41 0.18 -1.07
C CYS A 253 -15.90 1.47 -1.73
N ILE A 254 -15.00 2.43 -1.96
CA ILE A 254 -15.35 3.73 -2.55
C ILE A 254 -15.54 3.62 -4.06
N ALA A 255 -14.67 2.88 -4.74
CA ALA A 255 -14.66 2.80 -6.19
C ALA A 255 -15.92 2.13 -6.77
N TYR A 256 -16.44 1.12 -6.06
CA TYR A 256 -17.54 0.27 -6.53
C TYR A 256 -18.79 0.39 -5.64
N ASP A 257 -18.97 1.52 -4.95
CA ASP A 257 -20.21 1.79 -4.23
C ASP A 257 -21.34 2.11 -5.22
N GLU A 258 -22.43 1.34 -5.14
CA GLU A 258 -23.60 1.45 -6.03
C GLU A 258 -24.31 2.81 -5.91
N ASN A 259 -24.14 3.52 -4.79
CA ASN A 259 -24.80 4.81 -4.54
C ASN A 259 -24.16 6.00 -5.30
N ARG A 260 -23.05 5.82 -6.02
CA ARG A 260 -22.48 6.89 -6.84
C ARG A 260 -23.38 7.31 -8.00
N GLY A 261 -24.14 6.37 -8.55
CA GLY A 261 -25.04 6.65 -9.68
C GLY A 261 -26.25 7.54 -9.35
N SER A 262 -26.58 7.75 -8.06
CA SER A 262 -27.74 8.56 -7.65
C SER A 262 -27.40 9.96 -7.16
N LEU A 263 -26.12 10.25 -6.90
CA LEU A 263 -25.68 11.55 -6.38
C LEU A 263 -25.19 12.49 -7.50
N ASP A 264 -24.59 11.94 -8.56
CA ASP A 264 -24.13 12.73 -9.71
C ASP A 264 -25.27 13.08 -10.69
N SER A 265 -26.51 12.66 -10.41
CA SER A 265 -27.72 13.05 -11.17
C SER A 265 -28.43 14.28 -10.62
N GLU A 266 -27.91 14.93 -9.56
CA GLU A 266 -28.51 16.10 -8.93
C GLU A 266 -27.61 17.36 -8.88
N GLU A 267 -26.54 17.44 -9.68
CA GLU A 267 -25.82 18.71 -9.95
C GLU A 267 -25.79 19.08 -11.44
#